data_AF-A0A159CUT2-F1
#
_entry.id   AF-A0A159CUT2-F1
#
_cell.length_a   1.000
_cell.length_b   1.000
_cell.length_c   1.000
_cell.angle_alpha   90.00
_cell.angle_beta   90.00
_cell.angle_gamma   90.00
#
_symmetry.space_group_name_H-M   'P 1'
#
loop_
_entity.id
_entity.type
_entity.pdbx_description
1 polymer ?
#
loop_
_entity_poly.entity_id
_entity_poly.type
_entity_poly.pdbx_seq_one_letter_code
_entity_poly.pdbx_strand_id
1 'polypeptide(L)'
;QLKLGPRDRGPVLVILDDVWSLSQLEALIFKFPGCKTPVVSRFKFPSLVTRTYEMELLNEEAAFSVFCRAAFDQESVPQTADKKLVRQVAAECRGLPLALKVIGASLRDQPPKIWLSAKNRLSRGEAISDSHETKLLERMAASIECLSGKVRECFLDLGCFPEDKKIPLDVLINIWMEIHDMDEPDAFAILVELSNKNLLTLVNDAQNKAGDLYSSYHDFSVTQHDVLRDLALHMSGRDALNNRRRLVMPRREESLPRHWQRNEDTPFEAQIVSIHTGEMKESDWFQMSFPKTEVLILNFASAVYCLPPFIATMQNLKALVMINYGTVSATFDNLSAFTMLNDLRSLWLEKIT
;
A
#
# COMPACT_ATOMS: atom_id res chain seq x y z
N GLN A 1 -0.10 -38.68 -5.47
CA GLN A 1 -0.27 -38.60 -6.94
C GLN A 1 -1.57 -39.29 -7.34
N LEU A 2 -2.53 -38.55 -7.88
CA LEU A 2 -3.77 -39.12 -8.43
C LEU A 2 -3.41 -39.93 -9.68
N LYS A 3 -3.52 -41.27 -9.61
CA LYS A 3 -3.34 -42.15 -10.76
C LYS A 3 -4.62 -42.14 -11.59
N LEU A 4 -4.68 -41.25 -12.57
CA LEU A 4 -5.68 -41.32 -13.64
C LEU A 4 -5.35 -42.58 -14.47
N GLY A 5 -6.20 -43.60 -14.38
CA GLY A 5 -6.05 -44.87 -15.11
C GLY A 5 -6.10 -44.68 -16.63
N PRO A 6 -5.72 -45.72 -17.42
CA PRO A 6 -5.63 -45.62 -18.87
C PRO A 6 -7.04 -45.55 -19.47
N ARG A 7 -7.53 -44.32 -19.67
CA ARG A 7 -8.60 -44.03 -20.64
C ARG A 7 -7.93 -43.51 -21.90
N ASP A 8 -8.47 -43.93 -23.05
CA ASP A 8 -8.04 -43.55 -24.41
C ASP A 8 -7.57 -42.09 -24.48
N ARG A 9 -6.38 -41.88 -25.05
CA ARG A 9 -5.56 -40.66 -24.99
C ARG A 9 -6.21 -39.46 -25.70
N GLY A 10 -7.28 -38.94 -25.14
CA GLY A 10 -7.76 -37.59 -25.42
C GLY A 10 -6.85 -36.55 -24.74
N PRO A 11 -6.80 -35.31 -25.26
CA PRO A 11 -6.13 -34.21 -24.57
C PRO A 11 -6.74 -33.98 -23.18
N VAL A 12 -5.89 -33.79 -22.17
CA VAL A 12 -6.30 -33.58 -20.76
C VAL A 12 -6.08 -32.12 -20.39
N LEU A 13 -7.07 -31.50 -19.74
CA LEU A 13 -6.96 -30.16 -19.17
C LEU A 13 -7.00 -30.26 -17.63
N VAL A 14 -5.97 -29.75 -16.96
CA VAL A 14 -5.89 -29.69 -15.50
C VAL A 14 -5.86 -28.23 -15.06
N ILE A 15 -6.89 -27.75 -14.38
CA ILE A 15 -6.92 -26.37 -13.89
C ILE A 15 -6.42 -26.37 -12.45
N LEU A 16 -5.34 -25.65 -12.20
CA LEU A 16 -4.86 -25.37 -10.85
C LEU A 16 -5.31 -23.97 -10.48
N ASP A 17 -6.41 -23.86 -9.73
CA ASP A 17 -6.95 -22.58 -9.28
C ASP A 17 -6.34 -22.17 -7.94
N ASP A 18 -6.12 -20.86 -7.78
CA ASP A 18 -5.59 -20.22 -6.56
C ASP A 18 -4.33 -20.90 -5.97
N VAL A 19 -3.23 -20.95 -6.73
CA VAL A 19 -1.94 -21.49 -6.26
C VAL A 19 -1.11 -20.42 -5.54
N TRP A 20 -0.52 -20.76 -4.38
CA TRP A 20 0.09 -19.77 -3.47
C TRP A 20 1.63 -19.82 -3.40
N SER A 21 2.26 -20.91 -3.82
CA SER A 21 3.72 -21.03 -3.77
C SER A 21 4.30 -21.90 -4.90
N LEU A 22 5.61 -21.73 -5.15
CA LEU A 22 6.33 -22.56 -6.11
C LEU A 22 6.31 -24.04 -5.69
N SER A 23 6.52 -24.32 -4.40
CA SER A 23 6.51 -25.69 -3.87
C SER A 23 5.16 -26.39 -4.04
N GLN A 24 4.05 -25.67 -3.86
CA GLN A 24 2.71 -26.18 -4.16
C GLN A 24 2.56 -26.50 -5.65
N LEU A 25 3.01 -25.61 -6.52
CA LEU A 25 2.96 -25.83 -7.96
C LEU A 25 3.79 -27.06 -8.36
N GLU A 26 5.01 -27.20 -7.85
CA GLU A 26 5.88 -28.35 -8.13
C GLU A 26 5.23 -29.68 -7.72
N ALA A 27 4.55 -29.71 -6.58
CA ALA A 27 3.87 -30.90 -6.09
C ALA A 27 2.63 -31.28 -6.94
N LEU A 28 1.99 -30.30 -7.58
CA LEU A 28 0.71 -30.46 -8.29
C LEU A 28 0.85 -30.50 -9.81
N ILE A 29 1.99 -30.07 -10.37
CA ILE A 29 2.15 -29.94 -11.81
C ILE A 29 2.29 -31.31 -12.49
N PHE A 30 1.39 -31.60 -13.43
CA PHE A 30 1.44 -32.81 -14.25
C PHE A 30 2.17 -32.52 -15.57
N LYS A 31 3.23 -33.28 -15.86
CA LYS A 31 4.00 -33.19 -17.11
C LYS A 31 3.91 -34.50 -17.89
N PHE A 32 2.78 -34.73 -18.57
CA PHE A 32 2.63 -35.84 -19.51
C PHE A 32 2.10 -35.37 -20.87
N PRO A 33 2.43 -36.07 -21.97
CA PRO A 33 2.03 -35.67 -23.32
C PRO A 33 0.52 -35.51 -23.47
N GLY A 34 0.07 -34.42 -24.08
CA GLY A 34 -1.35 -34.11 -24.28
C GLY A 34 -2.05 -33.44 -23.09
N CYS A 35 -1.34 -33.15 -21.99
CA CYS A 35 -1.84 -32.38 -20.86
C CYS A 35 -1.57 -30.89 -21.03
N LYS A 36 -2.60 -30.04 -20.84
CA LYS A 36 -2.44 -28.59 -20.65
C LYS A 36 -2.88 -28.23 -19.23
N THR A 37 -2.08 -27.40 -18.55
CA THR A 37 -2.32 -27.05 -17.15
C THR A 37 -2.37 -25.53 -16.97
N PRO A 38 -3.54 -24.87 -17.11
CA PRO A 38 -3.70 -23.49 -16.69
C PRO A 38 -3.53 -23.38 -15.17
N VAL A 39 -2.72 -22.41 -14.76
CA VAL A 39 -2.50 -22.10 -13.34
C VAL A 39 -3.02 -20.69 -13.11
N VAL A 40 -3.99 -20.55 -12.20
CA VAL A 40 -4.47 -19.26 -11.74
C VAL A 40 -3.79 -18.99 -10.40
N SER A 41 -3.13 -17.85 -10.30
CA SER A 41 -2.29 -17.50 -9.15
C SER A 41 -2.17 -15.98 -9.06
N ARG A 42 -1.99 -15.49 -7.84
CA ARG A 42 -1.61 -14.08 -7.58
C ARG A 42 -0.12 -13.83 -7.80
N PHE A 43 0.66 -14.90 -7.97
CA PHE A 43 2.12 -14.90 -8.07
C PHE A 43 2.60 -15.47 -9.40
N LYS A 44 3.71 -14.93 -9.93
CA LYS A 44 4.37 -15.43 -11.14
C LYS A 44 5.31 -16.60 -10.80
N PHE A 45 5.35 -17.62 -11.64
CA PHE A 45 6.21 -18.82 -11.45
C PHE A 45 7.11 -19.08 -12.68
N PRO A 46 7.99 -18.14 -13.06
CA PRO A 46 8.70 -18.16 -14.35
C PRO A 46 9.59 -19.38 -14.54
N SER A 47 10.04 -20.03 -13.46
CA SER A 47 10.86 -21.25 -13.49
C SER A 47 10.10 -22.50 -13.94
N LEU A 48 8.77 -22.53 -13.81
CA LEU A 48 7.95 -23.71 -14.08
C LEU A 48 6.94 -23.52 -15.21
N VAL A 49 6.48 -22.29 -15.45
CA VAL A 49 5.44 -22.01 -16.44
C VAL A 49 6.04 -21.47 -17.74
N THR A 50 5.61 -22.01 -18.87
CA THR A 50 6.13 -21.63 -20.21
C THR A 50 5.52 -20.33 -20.73
N ARG A 51 4.31 -19.99 -20.29
CA ARG A 51 3.59 -18.77 -20.67
C ARG A 51 2.86 -18.22 -19.47
N THR A 52 2.98 -16.92 -19.26
CA THR A 52 2.27 -16.17 -18.24
C THR A 52 1.32 -15.21 -18.94
N TYR A 53 0.07 -15.17 -18.50
CA TYR A 53 -0.89 -14.17 -18.90
C TYR A 53 -1.21 -13.31 -17.68
N GLU A 54 -0.88 -12.02 -17.75
CA GLU A 54 -1.13 -11.08 -16.67
C GLU A 54 -2.55 -10.54 -16.81
N MET A 55 -3.35 -10.69 -15.76
CA MET A 55 -4.70 -10.12 -15.70
C MET A 55 -4.57 -8.62 -15.52
N GLU A 56 -4.93 -7.87 -16.55
CA GLU A 56 -5.02 -6.42 -16.51
C GLU A 56 -6.27 -5.95 -15.75
N LEU A 57 -6.24 -4.72 -15.26
CA LEU A 57 -7.44 -4.05 -14.75
C LEU A 57 -8.45 -3.88 -15.88
N LEU A 58 -9.74 -3.82 -15.52
CA LEU A 58 -10.78 -3.58 -16.51
C LEU A 58 -10.63 -2.17 -17.08
N ASN A 59 -10.69 -2.06 -18.40
CA ASN A 59 -10.85 -0.77 -19.06
C ASN A 59 -12.16 -0.09 -18.65
N GLU A 60 -12.27 1.22 -18.94
CA GLU A 60 -13.39 2.04 -18.45
C GLU A 60 -14.77 1.48 -18.84
N GLU A 61 -14.93 0.97 -20.06
CA GLU A 61 -16.21 0.44 -20.54
C GLU A 61 -16.57 -0.89 -19.86
N ALA A 62 -15.61 -1.81 -19.76
CA ALA A 62 -15.81 -3.09 -19.09
C ALA A 62 -16.04 -2.90 -17.58
N ALA A 63 -15.29 -2.00 -16.96
CA ALA A 63 -15.45 -1.61 -15.56
C ALA A 63 -16.86 -1.06 -15.31
N PHE A 64 -17.31 -0.13 -16.16
CA PHE A 64 -18.63 0.46 -16.08
C PHE A 64 -19.75 -0.57 -16.25
N SER A 65 -19.60 -1.52 -17.18
CA SER A 65 -20.57 -2.61 -17.38
C SER A 65 -20.65 -3.54 -16.16
N VAL A 66 -19.50 -3.95 -15.61
CA VAL A 66 -19.43 -4.76 -14.38
C VAL A 66 -20.07 -4.03 -13.20
N PHE A 67 -19.83 -2.73 -13.08
CA PHE A 67 -20.42 -1.90 -12.04
C PHE A 67 -21.94 -1.80 -12.19
N CYS A 68 -22.45 -1.54 -13.39
CA CYS A 68 -23.89 -1.48 -13.65
C CYS A 68 -24.57 -2.80 -13.29
N ARG A 69 -23.95 -3.93 -13.65
CA ARG A 69 -24.50 -5.25 -13.31
C ARG A 69 -24.51 -5.48 -11.80
N ALA A 70 -23.51 -5.00 -11.07
CA ALA A 70 -23.53 -5.08 -9.61
C ALA A 70 -24.58 -4.15 -8.97
N ALA A 71 -24.72 -2.92 -9.45
CA ALA A 71 -25.59 -1.91 -8.83
C ALA A 71 -27.07 -1.99 -9.24
N PHE A 72 -27.36 -2.43 -10.47
CA PHE A 72 -28.70 -2.39 -11.06
C PHE A 72 -29.18 -3.75 -11.59
N ASP A 73 -28.33 -4.77 -11.54
CA ASP A 73 -28.59 -6.08 -12.17
C ASP A 73 -28.79 -6.00 -13.70
N GLN A 74 -28.23 -4.95 -14.32
CA GLN A 74 -28.35 -4.64 -15.75
C GLN A 74 -27.00 -4.19 -16.32
N GLU A 75 -26.76 -4.38 -17.62
CA GLU A 75 -25.51 -3.93 -18.27
C GLU A 75 -25.44 -2.41 -18.51
N SER A 76 -26.55 -1.70 -18.25
CA SER A 76 -26.65 -0.26 -18.47
C SER A 76 -27.36 0.42 -17.31
N VAL A 77 -27.18 1.73 -17.22
CA VAL A 77 -27.82 2.56 -16.18
C VAL A 77 -29.31 2.72 -16.50
N PRO A 78 -30.21 2.40 -15.55
CA PRO A 78 -31.64 2.66 -15.71
C PRO A 78 -31.92 4.14 -16.00
N GLN A 79 -32.98 4.44 -16.75
CA GLN A 79 -33.35 5.82 -17.06
C GLN A 79 -33.66 6.68 -15.82
N THR A 80 -34.00 6.04 -14.70
CA THR A 80 -34.29 6.67 -13.42
C THR A 80 -33.04 7.10 -12.64
N ALA A 81 -31.85 6.69 -13.06
CA ALA A 81 -30.59 6.97 -12.40
C ALA A 81 -29.73 7.97 -13.20
N ASP A 82 -28.93 8.77 -12.49
CA ASP A 82 -27.99 9.71 -13.10
C ASP A 82 -26.76 8.96 -13.64
N LYS A 83 -26.73 8.74 -14.95
CA LYS A 83 -25.63 8.07 -15.66
C LYS A 83 -24.28 8.74 -15.43
N LYS A 84 -24.22 10.06 -15.25
CA LYS A 84 -22.96 10.77 -15.00
C LYS A 84 -22.45 10.45 -13.60
N LEU A 85 -23.32 10.46 -12.60
CA LEU A 85 -22.95 10.10 -11.23
C LEU A 85 -22.50 8.64 -11.13
N VAL A 86 -23.21 7.71 -11.79
CA VAL A 86 -22.81 6.29 -11.80
C VAL A 86 -21.41 6.11 -12.40
N ARG A 87 -21.12 6.77 -13.54
CA ARG A 87 -19.77 6.72 -14.14
C ARG A 87 -18.69 7.26 -13.22
N GLN A 88 -18.97 8.37 -12.53
CA GLN A 88 -18.02 8.95 -11.58
C GLN A 88 -17.70 7.96 -10.46
N VAL A 89 -18.71 7.33 -9.85
CA VAL A 89 -18.49 6.34 -8.78
C VAL A 89 -17.74 5.10 -9.30
N ALA A 90 -18.08 4.61 -10.49
CA ALA A 90 -17.39 3.47 -11.09
C ALA A 90 -15.92 3.77 -11.40
N ALA A 91 -15.61 4.99 -11.82
CA ALA A 91 -14.24 5.43 -12.09
C ALA A 91 -13.36 5.42 -10.83
N GLU A 92 -13.92 5.76 -9.66
CA GLU A 92 -13.19 5.68 -8.38
C GLU A 92 -12.74 4.25 -8.02
N CYS A 93 -13.37 3.21 -8.60
CA CYS A 93 -12.96 1.82 -8.39
C CYS A 93 -11.72 1.41 -9.20
N ARG A 94 -11.19 2.30 -10.03
CA ARG A 94 -9.96 2.15 -10.85
C ARG A 94 -9.87 0.82 -11.62
N GLY A 95 -11.00 0.35 -12.16
CA GLY A 95 -11.05 -0.87 -12.97
C GLY A 95 -10.90 -2.19 -12.21
N LEU A 96 -10.83 -2.19 -10.87
CA LEU A 96 -10.69 -3.41 -10.08
C LEU A 96 -12.04 -4.17 -10.01
N PRO A 97 -12.17 -5.38 -10.60
CA PRO A 97 -13.45 -6.09 -10.69
C PRO A 97 -14.13 -6.30 -9.34
N LEU A 98 -13.35 -6.57 -8.29
CA LEU A 98 -13.87 -6.84 -6.95
C LEU A 98 -14.40 -5.58 -6.27
N ALA A 99 -13.69 -4.45 -6.38
CA ALA A 99 -14.16 -3.17 -5.86
C ALA A 99 -15.46 -2.73 -6.57
N LEU A 100 -15.50 -2.83 -7.90
CA LEU A 100 -16.70 -2.52 -8.70
C LEU A 100 -17.92 -3.34 -8.25
N LYS A 101 -17.73 -4.64 -8.00
CA LYS A 101 -18.79 -5.52 -7.52
C LYS A 101 -19.26 -5.18 -6.10
N VAL A 102 -18.33 -4.98 -5.17
CA VAL A 102 -18.65 -4.68 -3.76
C VAL A 102 -19.33 -3.33 -3.65
N ILE A 103 -18.76 -2.30 -4.27
CA ILE A 103 -19.30 -0.93 -4.24
C ILE A 103 -20.63 -0.87 -4.97
N GLY A 104 -20.71 -1.40 -6.19
CA GLY A 104 -21.94 -1.44 -6.95
C GLY A 104 -23.07 -2.14 -6.18
N ALA A 105 -22.80 -3.32 -5.62
CA ALA A 105 -23.80 -4.04 -4.82
C ALA A 105 -24.22 -3.27 -3.56
N SER A 106 -23.31 -2.52 -2.91
CA SER A 106 -23.64 -1.70 -1.73
C SER A 106 -24.56 -0.51 -2.05
N LEU A 107 -24.53 -0.03 -3.29
CA LEU A 107 -25.32 1.10 -3.77
C LEU A 107 -26.63 0.68 -4.44
N ARG A 108 -26.86 -0.63 -4.56
CA ARG A 108 -28.11 -1.18 -5.07
C ARG A 108 -29.29 -0.71 -4.22
N ASP A 109 -30.34 -0.26 -4.90
CA ASP A 109 -31.57 0.27 -4.30
C ASP A 109 -31.38 1.49 -3.38
N GLN A 110 -30.19 2.10 -3.37
CA GLN A 110 -29.91 3.29 -2.57
C GLN A 110 -30.37 4.57 -3.28
N PRO A 111 -30.85 5.59 -2.55
CA PRO A 111 -31.31 6.83 -3.15
C PRO A 111 -30.14 7.66 -3.72
N PRO A 112 -30.37 8.53 -4.73
CA PRO A 112 -29.32 9.31 -5.39
C PRO A 112 -28.41 10.13 -4.45
N LYS A 113 -28.94 10.57 -3.29
CA LYS A 113 -28.12 11.27 -2.28
C LYS A 113 -27.02 10.39 -1.69
N ILE A 114 -27.26 9.09 -1.51
CA ILE A 114 -26.27 8.13 -1.01
C ILE A 114 -25.20 7.88 -2.09
N TRP A 115 -25.58 7.83 -3.36
CA TRP A 115 -24.64 7.75 -4.47
C TRP A 115 -23.71 8.96 -4.55
N LEU A 116 -24.26 10.17 -4.37
CA LEU A 116 -23.46 11.40 -4.31
C LEU A 116 -22.51 11.40 -3.11
N SER A 117 -23.00 10.93 -1.96
CA SER A 117 -22.17 10.76 -0.77
C SER A 117 -21.05 9.74 -1.03
N ALA A 118 -21.35 8.60 -1.66
CA ALA A 118 -20.37 7.57 -1.98
C ALA A 118 -19.29 8.11 -2.91
N LYS A 119 -19.68 8.83 -3.96
CA LYS A 119 -18.74 9.53 -4.84
C LYS A 119 -17.80 10.47 -4.07
N ASN A 120 -18.37 11.35 -3.23
CA ASN A 120 -17.58 12.32 -2.46
C ASN A 120 -16.69 11.65 -1.41
N ARG A 121 -17.12 10.51 -0.85
CA ARG A 121 -16.32 9.71 0.09
C ARG A 121 -15.16 9.04 -0.65
N LEU A 122 -15.45 8.30 -1.71
CA LEU A 122 -14.43 7.64 -2.54
C LEU A 122 -13.41 8.63 -3.13
N SER A 123 -13.85 9.79 -3.62
CA SER A 123 -12.92 10.81 -4.15
C SER A 123 -12.02 11.43 -3.07
N ARG A 124 -12.43 11.31 -1.81
CA ARG A 124 -11.61 11.66 -0.63
C ARG A 124 -10.89 10.44 -0.09
N GLY A 125 -11.01 9.27 -0.73
CA GLY A 125 -10.52 7.94 -0.33
C GLY A 125 -11.25 7.32 0.88
N GLU A 126 -12.36 7.88 1.33
CA GLU A 126 -13.13 7.35 2.45
C GLU A 126 -13.99 6.14 2.03
N ALA A 127 -14.16 5.19 2.96
CA ALA A 127 -15.12 4.10 2.86
C ALA A 127 -16.50 4.57 2.40
N ILE A 128 -17.25 3.76 1.65
CA ILE A 128 -18.69 4.01 1.43
C ILE A 128 -19.50 3.44 2.59
N SER A 129 -19.02 2.33 3.15
CA SER A 129 -19.51 1.67 4.35
C SER A 129 -18.34 0.91 4.95
N ASP A 130 -18.02 1.19 6.21
CA ASP A 130 -16.94 0.55 6.95
C ASP A 130 -17.08 -0.99 6.84
N SER A 131 -18.31 -1.52 6.91
CA SER A 131 -18.56 -2.96 6.83
C SER A 131 -18.19 -3.63 5.49
N HIS A 132 -18.26 -2.93 4.36
CA HIS A 132 -18.02 -3.52 3.03
C HIS A 132 -16.57 -3.37 2.60
N GLU A 133 -15.96 -2.22 2.88
CA GLU A 133 -14.53 -2.03 2.67
C GLU A 133 -13.72 -2.93 3.59
N THR A 134 -14.05 -2.99 4.89
CA THR A 134 -13.40 -3.93 5.82
C THR A 134 -13.56 -5.37 5.33
N LYS A 135 -14.72 -5.80 4.81
CA LYS A 135 -14.87 -7.15 4.23
C LYS A 135 -13.99 -7.39 3.00
N LEU A 136 -13.80 -6.37 2.16
CA LEU A 136 -12.91 -6.45 1.00
C LEU A 136 -11.45 -6.56 1.46
N LEU A 137 -11.01 -5.67 2.35
CA LEU A 137 -9.67 -5.65 2.88
C LEU A 137 -9.35 -6.93 3.68
N GLU A 138 -10.28 -7.46 4.47
CA GLU A 138 -10.12 -8.74 5.15
C GLU A 138 -9.96 -9.92 4.18
N ARG A 139 -10.70 -9.93 3.07
CA ARG A 139 -10.51 -10.95 2.02
C ARG A 139 -9.14 -10.83 1.35
N MET A 140 -8.63 -9.62 1.18
CA MET A 140 -7.30 -9.38 0.64
C MET A 140 -6.19 -9.68 1.66
N ALA A 141 -6.44 -9.46 2.95
CA ALA A 141 -5.49 -9.67 4.04
C ALA A 141 -5.01 -11.12 4.09
N ALA A 142 -5.86 -12.10 3.76
CA ALA A 142 -5.46 -13.50 3.64
C ALA A 142 -4.25 -13.71 2.70
N SER A 143 -4.14 -12.91 1.62
CA SER A 143 -2.99 -12.98 0.70
C SER A 143 -1.68 -12.51 1.32
N ILE A 144 -1.77 -11.55 2.24
CA ILE A 144 -0.64 -10.95 2.96
C ILE A 144 -0.27 -11.81 4.18
N GLU A 145 -1.26 -12.43 4.83
CA GLU A 145 -1.03 -13.33 5.97
C GLU A 145 -0.26 -14.60 5.59
N CYS A 146 -0.28 -15.00 4.31
CA CYS A 146 0.53 -16.10 3.80
C CYS A 146 2.00 -15.72 3.45
N LEU A 147 2.38 -14.45 3.55
CA LEU A 147 3.77 -14.03 3.36
C LEU A 147 4.64 -14.46 4.55
N SER A 148 5.93 -14.69 4.31
CA SER A 148 6.89 -14.95 5.37
C SER A 148 7.02 -13.74 6.29
N GLY A 149 7.43 -13.96 7.55
CA GLY A 149 7.41 -12.93 8.60
C GLY A 149 8.00 -11.58 8.17
N LYS A 150 9.27 -11.55 7.76
CA LYS A 150 9.94 -10.31 7.34
C LYS A 150 9.29 -9.70 6.08
N VAL A 151 8.95 -10.50 5.06
CA VAL A 151 8.29 -10.01 3.83
C VAL A 151 6.95 -9.35 4.14
N ARG A 152 6.16 -9.94 5.03
CA ARG A 152 4.89 -9.38 5.49
C ARG A 152 5.09 -8.04 6.19
N GLU A 153 6.05 -7.96 7.10
CA GLU A 153 6.30 -6.71 7.82
C GLU A 153 6.81 -5.61 6.89
N CYS A 154 7.70 -5.93 5.94
CA CYS A 154 8.16 -5.01 4.90
C CYS A 154 7.00 -4.50 4.02
N PHE A 155 6.03 -5.36 3.68
CA PHE A 155 4.81 -4.93 2.99
C PHE A 155 3.99 -3.94 3.82
N LEU A 156 3.83 -4.19 5.13
CA LEU A 156 3.10 -3.29 6.02
C LEU A 156 3.81 -1.94 6.20
N ASP A 157 5.14 -1.91 6.18
CA ASP A 157 5.92 -0.67 6.27
C ASP A 157 5.68 0.26 5.07
N LEU A 158 5.44 -0.28 3.87
CA LEU A 158 5.09 0.52 2.69
C LEU A 158 3.84 1.39 2.93
N GLY A 159 2.91 0.92 3.79
CA GLY A 159 1.74 1.67 4.20
C GLY A 159 2.06 2.98 4.94
N CYS A 160 3.29 3.15 5.45
CA CYS A 160 3.74 4.36 6.14
C CYS A 160 4.04 5.52 5.18
N PHE A 161 4.12 5.27 3.87
CA PHE A 161 4.37 6.31 2.88
C PHE A 161 3.06 6.86 2.30
N PRO A 162 3.03 8.10 1.81
CA PRO A 162 1.83 8.70 1.23
C PRO A 162 1.41 8.05 -0.09
N GLU A 163 0.10 8.10 -0.37
CA GLU A 163 -0.54 7.66 -1.61
C GLU A 163 0.04 8.39 -2.83
N ASP A 164 0.11 7.70 -3.97
CA ASP A 164 0.58 8.25 -5.26
C ASP A 164 1.97 8.93 -5.23
N LYS A 165 2.80 8.63 -4.24
CA LYS A 165 4.18 9.13 -4.15
C LYS A 165 5.20 8.04 -4.46
N LYS A 166 6.27 8.47 -5.12
CA LYS A 166 7.48 7.68 -5.30
C LYS A 166 8.27 7.68 -4.00
N ILE A 167 8.64 6.49 -3.55
CA ILE A 167 9.51 6.27 -2.39
C ILE A 167 10.90 6.00 -2.96
N PRO A 168 11.92 6.80 -2.63
CA PRO A 168 13.29 6.48 -3.03
C PRO A 168 13.68 5.09 -2.51
N LEU A 169 14.27 4.26 -3.37
CA LEU A 169 14.59 2.86 -3.01
C LEU A 169 15.51 2.80 -1.79
N ASP A 170 16.52 3.68 -1.73
CA ASP A 170 17.47 3.75 -0.60
C ASP A 170 16.80 4.06 0.73
N VAL A 171 15.76 4.91 0.73
CA VAL A 171 15.00 5.23 1.94
C VAL A 171 14.32 3.98 2.48
N LEU A 172 13.69 3.22 1.59
CA LEU A 172 12.95 2.02 1.97
C LEU A 172 13.90 0.92 2.47
N ILE A 173 15.00 0.67 1.76
CA ILE A 173 16.00 -0.33 2.13
C ILE A 173 16.65 0.02 3.48
N ASN A 174 17.05 1.27 3.68
CA ASN A 174 17.64 1.72 4.96
C ASN A 174 16.66 1.53 6.13
N ILE A 175 15.38 1.89 5.94
CA ILE A 175 14.36 1.65 6.98
C ILE A 175 14.29 0.16 7.32
N TRP A 176 14.18 -0.72 6.32
CA TRP A 176 14.06 -2.16 6.57
C TRP A 176 15.29 -2.76 7.25
N MET A 177 16.50 -2.29 6.91
CA MET A 177 17.73 -2.69 7.58
C MET A 177 17.70 -2.33 9.08
N GLU A 178 17.27 -1.10 9.42
CA GLU A 178 17.30 -0.61 10.81
C GLU A 178 16.24 -1.26 11.74
N ILE A 179 15.05 -1.59 11.22
CA ILE A 179 13.93 -2.07 12.05
C ILE A 179 13.69 -3.58 12.02
N HIS A 180 14.26 -4.28 11.03
CA HIS A 180 14.10 -5.74 10.87
C HIS A 180 15.41 -6.51 10.96
N ASP A 181 16.51 -5.83 11.31
CA ASP A 181 17.83 -6.42 11.52
C ASP A 181 18.20 -7.36 10.36
N MET A 182 18.33 -6.75 9.17
CA MET A 182 18.68 -7.42 7.93
C MET A 182 19.75 -6.62 7.19
N ASP A 183 20.55 -7.31 6.39
CA ASP A 183 21.52 -6.66 5.52
C ASP A 183 20.86 -6.16 4.22
N GLU A 184 21.60 -5.34 3.48
CA GLU A 184 21.14 -4.76 2.21
C GLU A 184 20.74 -5.83 1.18
N PRO A 185 21.50 -6.93 0.97
CA PRO A 185 21.09 -8.01 0.08
C PRO A 185 19.76 -8.67 0.46
N ASP A 186 19.53 -8.95 1.75
CA ASP A 186 18.27 -9.54 2.22
C ASP A 186 17.09 -8.56 2.04
N ALA A 187 17.30 -7.27 2.34
CA ALA A 187 16.29 -6.24 2.13
C ALA A 187 15.92 -6.09 0.64
N PHE A 188 16.91 -6.13 -0.24
CA PHE A 188 16.70 -6.08 -1.68
C PHE A 188 16.01 -7.36 -2.20
N ALA A 189 16.33 -8.54 -1.66
CA ALA A 189 15.64 -9.77 -2.00
C ALA A 189 14.14 -9.70 -1.65
N ILE A 190 13.79 -9.15 -0.48
CA ILE A 190 12.40 -8.92 -0.07
C ILE A 190 11.72 -7.91 -1.02
N LEU A 191 12.41 -6.83 -1.41
CA LEU A 191 11.90 -5.86 -2.37
C LEU A 191 11.51 -6.53 -3.71
N VAL A 192 12.42 -7.35 -4.24
CA VAL A 192 12.20 -8.11 -5.49
C VAL A 192 11.07 -9.12 -5.32
N GLU A 193 10.98 -9.79 -4.17
CA GLU A 193 9.86 -10.69 -3.87
C GLU A 193 8.52 -9.96 -3.88
N LEU A 194 8.40 -8.84 -3.18
CA LEU A 194 7.19 -8.02 -3.15
C LEU A 194 6.81 -7.52 -4.56
N SER A 195 7.79 -7.12 -5.36
CA SER A 195 7.59 -6.73 -6.77
C SER A 195 7.06 -7.89 -7.62
N ASN A 196 7.67 -9.08 -7.53
CA ASN A 196 7.22 -10.28 -8.25
C ASN A 196 5.82 -10.76 -7.83
N LYS A 197 5.41 -10.42 -6.60
CA LYS A 197 4.07 -10.67 -6.07
C LYS A 197 3.07 -9.54 -6.41
N ASN A 198 3.49 -8.53 -7.18
CA ASN A 198 2.72 -7.34 -7.53
C ASN A 198 2.21 -6.55 -6.31
N LEU A 199 2.96 -6.59 -5.19
CA LEU A 199 2.64 -5.88 -3.95
C LEU A 199 3.28 -4.48 -3.87
N LEU A 200 4.19 -4.20 -4.81
CA LEU A 200 4.79 -2.91 -5.10
C LEU A 200 5.22 -2.87 -6.56
N THR A 201 5.55 -1.69 -7.08
CA THR A 201 6.11 -1.50 -8.41
C THR A 201 7.46 -0.81 -8.31
N LEU A 202 8.46 -1.34 -9.02
CA LEU A 202 9.76 -0.71 -9.19
C LEU A 202 9.74 0.21 -10.41
N VAL A 203 10.15 1.45 -10.23
CA VAL A 203 10.20 2.48 -11.26
C VAL A 203 11.65 2.89 -11.46
N ASN A 204 12.14 2.82 -12.70
CA ASN A 204 13.46 3.32 -13.07
C ASN A 204 13.31 4.80 -13.46
N ASP A 205 13.81 5.69 -12.62
CA ASP A 205 13.78 7.14 -12.81
C ASP A 205 14.83 7.64 -13.81
N ALA A 206 15.91 6.87 -14.05
CA ALA A 206 16.93 7.19 -15.04
C ALA A 206 16.45 7.01 -16.50
N GLN A 207 15.44 6.18 -16.78
CA GLN A 207 14.87 6.12 -18.15
C GLN A 207 14.24 7.45 -18.62
N ASN A 208 13.95 8.38 -17.70
CA ASN A 208 13.51 9.73 -18.04
C ASN A 208 14.66 10.72 -18.28
N LYS A 209 15.92 10.30 -18.04
CA LYS A 209 17.14 11.06 -18.31
C LYS A 209 17.90 10.35 -19.42
N ALA A 210 17.87 10.90 -20.63
CA ALA A 210 18.58 10.33 -21.76
C ALA A 210 20.08 10.18 -21.44
N GLY A 211 20.60 8.96 -21.45
CA GLY A 211 22.01 8.72 -21.83
C GLY A 211 22.98 8.11 -20.82
N ASP A 212 22.58 7.57 -19.66
CA ASP A 212 23.52 6.83 -18.80
C ASP A 212 23.34 5.31 -18.85
N LEU A 213 24.43 4.61 -19.16
CA LEU A 213 24.47 3.17 -19.44
C LEU A 213 24.57 2.30 -18.17
N TYR A 214 24.54 2.92 -16.99
CA TYR A 214 24.54 2.26 -15.69
C TYR A 214 23.52 2.94 -14.77
N SER A 215 22.34 2.34 -14.59
CA SER A 215 21.40 2.79 -13.56
C SER A 215 21.94 2.39 -12.19
N SER A 216 22.27 3.36 -11.35
CA SER A 216 22.61 3.13 -9.96
C SER A 216 21.35 2.82 -9.14
N TYR A 217 21.49 2.24 -7.94
CA TYR A 217 20.35 2.04 -7.03
C TYR A 217 19.59 3.33 -6.72
N HIS A 218 20.29 4.47 -6.73
CA HIS A 218 19.74 5.80 -6.54
C HIS A 218 18.77 6.26 -7.65
N ASP A 219 18.75 5.55 -8.78
CA ASP A 219 17.88 5.85 -9.91
C ASP A 219 16.56 5.07 -9.88
N PHE A 220 16.29 4.34 -8.79
CA PHE A 220 15.04 3.59 -8.63
C PHE A 220 14.16 4.17 -7.53
N SER A 221 12.87 4.17 -7.80
CA SER A 221 11.83 4.42 -6.82
C SER A 221 10.83 3.28 -6.75
N VAL A 222 10.14 3.21 -5.63
CA VAL A 222 9.07 2.27 -5.35
C VAL A 222 7.75 3.03 -5.35
N THR A 223 6.74 2.47 -5.99
CA THR A 223 5.35 2.91 -5.82
C THR A 223 4.50 1.77 -5.29
N GLN A 224 3.50 2.09 -4.48
CA GLN A 224 2.52 1.13 -4.01
C GLN A 224 1.14 1.60 -4.45
N HIS A 225 0.34 0.67 -4.98
CA HIS A 225 -1.04 0.95 -5.38
C HIS A 225 -1.90 1.23 -4.15
N ASP A 226 -2.83 2.18 -4.24
CA ASP A 226 -3.58 2.70 -3.09
C ASP A 226 -4.37 1.62 -2.35
N VAL A 227 -5.03 0.72 -3.08
CA VAL A 227 -5.70 -0.46 -2.48
C VAL A 227 -4.74 -1.32 -1.62
N LEU A 228 -3.47 -1.47 -2.02
CA LEU A 228 -2.47 -2.23 -1.25
C LEU A 228 -2.00 -1.43 -0.04
N ARG A 229 -1.88 -0.11 -0.18
CA ARG A 229 -1.58 0.80 0.92
C ARG A 229 -2.70 0.79 1.96
N ASP A 230 -3.95 0.88 1.53
CA ASP A 230 -5.14 0.81 2.39
C ASP A 230 -5.23 -0.55 3.08
N LEU A 231 -4.86 -1.63 2.40
CA LEU A 231 -4.73 -2.94 3.01
C LEU A 231 -3.65 -2.96 4.10
N ALA A 232 -2.48 -2.38 3.85
CA ALA A 232 -1.42 -2.28 4.85
C ALA A 232 -1.85 -1.44 6.08
N LEU A 233 -2.56 -0.33 5.86
CA LEU A 233 -3.12 0.50 6.93
C LEU A 233 -4.20 -0.24 7.73
N HIS A 234 -5.11 -0.94 7.04
CA HIS A 234 -6.15 -1.74 7.68
C HIS A 234 -5.56 -2.84 8.57
N MET A 235 -4.58 -3.58 8.04
CA MET A 235 -3.89 -4.62 8.80
C MET A 235 -3.09 -4.05 9.98
N SER A 236 -2.42 -2.90 9.80
CA SER A 236 -1.66 -2.22 10.86
C SER A 236 -2.57 -1.55 11.91
N GLY A 237 -3.84 -1.32 11.57
CA GLY A 237 -4.82 -0.65 12.42
C GLY A 237 -5.63 -1.57 13.33
N ARG A 238 -5.40 -2.89 13.30
CA ARG A 238 -6.15 -3.90 14.07
C ARG A 238 -6.00 -3.74 15.59
N ASP A 239 -4.83 -3.30 16.05
CA ASP A 239 -4.59 -3.04 17.47
C ASP A 239 -5.14 -1.67 17.92
N ALA A 240 -5.34 -1.54 19.23
CA ALA A 240 -5.67 -0.26 19.86
C ALA A 240 -4.61 0.79 19.52
N LEU A 241 -5.03 2.04 19.30
CA LEU A 241 -4.21 3.12 18.73
C LEU A 241 -2.79 3.19 19.31
N ASN A 242 -2.67 3.26 20.65
CA ASN A 242 -1.41 3.41 21.35
C ASN A 242 -0.53 2.15 21.33
N ASN A 243 -1.09 0.98 21.00
CA ASN A 243 -0.37 -0.29 20.92
C ASN A 243 0.03 -0.67 19.49
N ARG A 244 -0.32 0.15 18.49
CA ARG A 244 -0.01 -0.15 17.10
C ARG A 244 1.50 -0.08 16.86
N ARG A 245 2.06 -1.12 16.23
CA ARG A 245 3.47 -1.14 15.80
C ARG A 245 3.79 0.00 14.81
N ARG A 246 2.82 0.39 13.98
CA ARG A 246 2.93 1.47 13.00
C ARG A 246 1.83 2.50 13.27
N LEU A 247 2.23 3.70 13.68
CA LEU A 247 1.31 4.82 13.85
C LEU A 247 1.42 5.73 12.63
N VAL A 248 0.40 5.69 11.77
CA VAL A 248 0.44 6.34 10.45
C VAL A 248 -0.74 7.29 10.29
N MET A 249 -0.48 8.51 9.81
CA MET A 249 -1.52 9.37 9.28
C MET A 249 -1.96 8.87 7.90
N PRO A 250 -3.23 8.43 7.74
CA PRO A 250 -3.67 7.82 6.49
C PRO A 250 -3.66 8.81 5.32
N ARG A 251 -3.86 10.11 5.59
CA ARG A 251 -3.91 11.20 4.61
C ARG A 251 -3.26 12.47 5.16
N ARG A 252 -3.00 13.41 4.26
CA ARG A 252 -2.54 14.75 4.61
C ARG A 252 -3.67 15.53 5.27
N GLU A 253 -3.36 16.12 6.43
CA GLU A 253 -4.26 17.05 7.10
C GLU A 253 -3.49 18.30 7.56
N GLU A 254 -4.20 19.40 7.78
CA GLU A 254 -3.61 20.66 8.31
C GLU A 254 -3.34 20.58 9.82
N SER A 255 -3.79 19.51 10.48
CA SER A 255 -3.59 19.31 11.92
C SER A 255 -3.44 17.83 12.22
N LEU A 256 -2.82 17.51 13.35
CA LEU A 256 -2.76 16.13 13.83
C LEU A 256 -4.16 15.56 14.13
N PRO A 257 -4.37 14.24 13.99
CA PRO A 257 -5.69 13.66 14.19
C PRO A 257 -6.20 13.82 15.61
N ARG A 258 -7.45 14.30 15.79
CA ARG A 258 -8.06 14.52 17.12
C ARG A 258 -8.10 13.28 18.01
N HIS A 259 -8.15 12.09 17.41
CA HIS A 259 -8.14 10.85 18.17
C HIS A 259 -6.75 10.49 18.72
N TRP A 260 -5.66 11.03 18.17
CA TRP A 260 -4.33 10.92 18.78
C TRP A 260 -4.25 11.81 20.02
N GLN A 261 -4.73 13.06 19.91
CA GLN A 261 -4.80 14.00 21.03
C GLN A 261 -5.60 13.42 22.21
N ARG A 262 -6.73 12.76 21.95
CA ARG A 262 -7.53 12.10 23.01
C ARG A 262 -6.81 10.96 23.74
N ASN A 263 -5.71 10.45 23.18
CA ASN A 263 -4.92 9.37 23.77
C ASN A 263 -3.49 9.83 24.11
N GLU A 264 -3.27 11.15 24.23
CA GLU A 264 -1.95 11.72 24.54
C GLU A 264 -1.48 11.41 25.97
N ASP A 265 -2.42 11.09 26.87
CA ASP A 265 -2.15 10.75 28.28
C ASP A 265 -1.35 9.44 28.45
N THR A 266 -1.35 8.57 27.44
CA THR A 266 -0.61 7.30 27.45
C THR A 266 0.43 7.26 26.32
N PRO A 267 1.59 6.62 26.53
CA PRO A 267 2.60 6.49 25.48
C PRO A 267 2.08 5.76 24.24
N PHE A 268 2.63 6.09 23.08
CA PHE A 268 2.42 5.36 21.82
C PHE A 268 3.60 4.39 21.62
N GLU A 269 3.31 3.09 21.63
CA GLU A 269 4.27 1.99 21.54
C GLU A 269 4.75 1.71 20.10
N ALA A 270 4.55 2.67 19.19
CA ALA A 270 4.85 2.52 17.78
C ALA A 270 6.36 2.44 17.53
N GLN A 271 6.77 1.49 16.71
CA GLN A 271 8.13 1.38 16.18
C GLN A 271 8.35 2.34 15.00
N ILE A 272 7.33 2.50 14.15
CA ILE A 272 7.32 3.48 13.05
C ILE A 272 6.23 4.50 13.31
N VAL A 273 6.59 5.78 13.23
CA VAL A 273 5.65 6.90 13.25
C VAL A 273 5.73 7.62 11.91
N SER A 274 4.62 7.71 11.19
CA SER A 274 4.52 8.47 9.95
C SER A 274 3.45 9.54 10.05
N ILE A 275 3.90 10.79 9.93
CA ILE A 275 3.08 11.99 10.08
C ILE A 275 3.04 12.69 8.74
N HIS A 276 1.83 13.01 8.28
CA HIS A 276 1.62 13.71 7.02
C HIS A 276 0.82 15.00 7.24
N THR A 277 1.52 16.11 7.27
CA THR A 277 0.94 17.42 7.62
C THR A 277 1.02 18.43 6.47
N GLY A 278 0.14 19.42 6.49
CA GLY A 278 0.29 20.66 5.71
C GLY A 278 1.30 21.61 6.33
N GLU A 279 0.94 22.88 6.41
CA GLU A 279 1.71 23.89 7.14
C GLU A 279 1.42 23.77 8.65
N MET A 280 2.45 23.50 9.45
CA MET A 280 2.32 23.34 10.91
C MET A 280 3.20 24.36 11.63
N LYS A 281 2.62 25.05 12.61
CA LYS A 281 3.33 25.91 13.57
C LYS A 281 3.68 25.11 14.82
N GLU A 282 4.58 25.65 15.64
CA GLU A 282 4.95 25.04 16.92
C GLU A 282 3.74 24.78 17.83
N SER A 283 2.76 25.70 17.85
CA SER A 283 1.52 25.59 18.63
C SER A 283 0.56 24.49 18.19
N ASP A 284 0.74 23.96 16.98
CA ASP A 284 -0.15 22.94 16.40
C ASP A 284 0.25 21.53 16.85
N TRP A 285 1.46 21.38 17.40
CA TRP A 285 1.93 20.15 18.02
C TRP A 285 1.42 20.05 19.46
N PHE A 286 0.92 18.86 19.83
CA PHE A 286 0.69 18.49 21.23
C PHE A 286 1.73 17.49 21.70
N GLN A 287 1.89 17.38 23.02
CA GLN A 287 2.88 16.50 23.62
C GLN A 287 2.46 15.05 23.42
N MET A 288 3.37 14.24 22.89
CA MET A 288 3.19 12.80 22.69
C MET A 288 4.47 12.09 23.12
N SER A 289 4.32 10.88 23.66
CA SER A 289 5.44 10.05 24.07
C SER A 289 5.58 8.84 23.16
N PHE A 290 6.80 8.62 22.66
CA PHE A 290 7.13 7.58 21.68
C PHE A 290 8.35 6.76 22.13
N PRO A 291 8.23 5.98 23.23
CA PRO A 291 9.38 5.33 23.86
C PRO A 291 10.05 4.25 23.00
N LYS A 292 9.33 3.68 22.02
CA LYS A 292 9.81 2.56 21.18
C LYS A 292 10.06 2.93 19.73
N THR A 293 9.92 4.21 19.37
CA THR A 293 10.03 4.62 17.97
C THR A 293 11.47 4.55 17.50
N GLU A 294 11.68 3.78 16.44
CA GLU A 294 12.97 3.61 15.77
C GLU A 294 13.00 4.36 14.43
N VAL A 295 11.84 4.62 13.83
CA VAL A 295 11.72 5.34 12.55
C VAL A 295 10.65 6.43 12.65
N LEU A 296 11.03 7.65 12.30
CA LEU A 296 10.11 8.78 12.17
C LEU A 296 10.10 9.25 10.71
N ILE A 297 8.91 9.27 10.11
CA ILE A 297 8.69 9.77 8.75
C ILE A 297 7.83 11.03 8.84
N LEU A 298 8.37 12.17 8.41
CA LEU A 298 7.70 13.45 8.36
C LEU A 298 7.50 13.85 6.89
N ASN A 299 6.25 13.74 6.43
CA ASN A 299 5.86 14.14 5.10
C ASN A 299 5.11 15.47 5.19
N PHE A 300 5.59 16.51 4.52
CA PHE A 300 4.94 17.82 4.58
C PHE A 300 4.99 18.57 3.26
N ALA A 301 4.28 19.70 3.19
CA ALA A 301 4.32 20.58 2.03
C ALA A 301 4.28 22.03 2.53
N SER A 302 5.46 22.58 2.81
CA SER A 302 5.61 23.94 3.34
C SER A 302 7.00 24.51 2.99
N ALA A 303 7.11 25.83 2.96
CA ALA A 303 8.40 26.53 2.87
C ALA A 303 9.10 26.66 4.24
N VAL A 304 8.34 26.59 5.33
CA VAL A 304 8.86 26.62 6.71
C VAL A 304 8.23 25.49 7.49
N TYR A 305 9.03 24.66 8.14
CA TYR A 305 8.54 23.52 8.92
C TYR A 305 9.07 23.52 10.34
N CYS A 306 8.16 23.50 11.33
CA CYS A 306 8.52 23.35 12.73
C CYS A 306 8.59 21.87 13.09
N LEU A 307 9.76 21.39 13.53
CA LEU A 307 9.92 20.01 13.99
C LEU A 307 9.03 19.72 15.20
N PRO A 308 8.47 18.51 15.32
CA PRO A 308 7.68 18.12 16.48
C PRO A 308 8.53 18.16 17.76
N PRO A 309 8.06 18.76 18.86
CA PRO A 309 8.86 18.93 20.09
C PRO A 309 9.22 17.59 20.75
N PHE A 310 8.38 16.56 20.57
CA PHE A 310 8.62 15.23 21.13
C PHE A 310 9.78 14.49 20.47
N ILE A 311 10.32 14.96 19.33
CA ILE A 311 11.46 14.31 18.66
C ILE A 311 12.67 14.20 19.58
N ALA A 312 12.93 15.23 20.40
CA ALA A 312 14.05 15.23 21.35
C ALA A 312 13.94 14.14 22.44
N THR A 313 12.74 13.56 22.61
CA THR A 313 12.48 12.48 23.59
C THR A 313 12.59 11.08 22.97
N MET A 314 12.72 10.96 21.65
CA MET A 314 12.80 9.67 20.94
C MET A 314 14.22 9.07 21.00
N GLN A 315 14.62 8.58 22.17
CA GLN A 315 15.98 8.10 22.41
C GLN A 315 16.37 6.89 21.53
N ASN A 316 15.41 6.08 21.09
CA ASN A 316 15.64 4.89 20.25
C ASN A 316 15.57 5.19 18.75
N LEU A 317 15.47 6.46 18.33
CA LEU A 317 15.30 6.82 16.92
C LEU A 317 16.57 6.49 16.13
N LYS A 318 16.47 5.55 15.19
CA LYS A 318 17.56 5.11 14.30
C LYS A 318 17.51 5.78 12.94
N ALA A 319 16.32 6.05 12.42
CA ALA A 319 16.11 6.67 11.11
C ALA A 319 15.12 7.84 11.18
N LEU A 320 15.50 8.96 10.58
CA LEU A 320 14.62 10.10 10.36
C LEU A 320 14.49 10.39 8.88
N VAL A 321 13.26 10.34 8.37
CA VAL A 321 12.94 10.65 6.98
C VAL A 321 12.06 11.88 6.94
N MET A 322 12.52 12.92 6.23
CA MET A 322 11.78 14.15 6.02
C MET A 322 11.65 14.41 4.52
N ILE A 323 10.41 14.43 4.03
CA ILE A 323 10.13 14.62 2.61
C ILE A 323 9.17 15.80 2.45
N ASN A 324 9.66 16.85 1.79
CA ASN A 324 8.86 18.01 1.45
C ASN A 324 8.29 17.88 0.03
N TYR A 325 6.98 17.65 -0.07
CA TYR A 325 6.23 17.62 -1.32
C TYR A 325 5.81 19.01 -1.82
N GLY A 326 6.28 20.08 -1.18
CA GLY A 326 6.09 21.46 -1.60
C GLY A 326 6.79 21.79 -2.92
N THR A 327 6.40 22.94 -3.49
CA THR A 327 7.00 23.49 -4.70
C THR A 327 8.36 24.14 -4.46
N VAL A 328 8.64 24.53 -3.21
CA VAL A 328 9.88 25.19 -2.77
C VAL A 328 10.53 24.33 -1.68
N SER A 329 11.85 24.38 -1.56
CA SER A 329 12.56 23.77 -0.44
C SER A 329 12.14 24.39 0.88
N ALA A 330 12.10 23.56 1.93
CA ALA A 330 11.76 24.01 3.27
C ALA A 330 13.00 24.44 4.04
N THR A 331 12.87 25.48 4.86
CA THR A 331 13.77 25.73 5.99
C THR A 331 13.12 25.24 7.28
N PHE A 332 13.95 24.82 8.23
CA PHE A 332 13.46 24.48 9.57
C PHE A 332 14.39 25.05 10.64
N ASP A 333 13.77 25.52 11.71
CA ASP A 333 14.48 26.01 12.89
C ASP A 333 14.75 24.83 13.85
N ASN A 334 15.75 24.99 14.73
CA ASN A 334 16.01 24.07 15.84
C ASN A 334 16.66 22.71 15.49
N LEU A 335 17.71 22.71 14.66
CA LEU A 335 18.62 21.56 14.46
C LEU A 335 19.19 20.98 15.77
N SER A 336 19.18 21.74 16.87
CA SER A 336 19.67 21.29 18.17
C SER A 336 18.90 20.07 18.71
N ALA A 337 17.66 19.88 18.27
CA ALA A 337 16.86 18.70 18.64
C ALA A 337 17.53 17.37 18.24
N PHE A 338 18.33 17.36 17.18
CA PHE A 338 19.05 16.15 16.74
C PHE A 338 20.27 15.82 17.61
N THR A 339 20.81 16.79 18.36
CA THR A 339 21.98 16.56 19.23
C THR A 339 21.67 15.62 20.40
N MET A 340 20.39 15.41 20.71
CA MET A 340 19.92 14.54 21.79
C MET A 340 19.60 13.11 21.33
N LEU A 341 19.76 12.82 20.03
CA LEU A 341 19.44 11.53 19.41
C LEU A 341 20.71 10.69 19.21
N ASN A 342 21.13 10.00 20.27
CA ASN A 342 22.39 9.26 20.27
C ASN A 342 22.38 8.03 19.34
N ASP A 343 21.21 7.45 19.07
CA ASP A 343 21.06 6.24 18.26
C ASP A 343 20.73 6.50 16.78
N LEU A 344 20.66 7.78 16.36
CA LEU A 344 20.34 8.15 14.99
C LEU A 344 21.47 7.77 14.03
N ARG A 345 21.17 6.88 13.09
CA ARG A 345 22.11 6.31 12.10
C ARG A 345 21.86 6.82 10.69
N SER A 346 20.60 7.09 10.35
CA SER A 346 20.22 7.57 9.03
C SER A 346 19.34 8.81 9.10
N LEU A 347 19.66 9.78 8.23
CA LEU A 347 18.92 11.02 8.07
C LEU A 347 18.67 11.25 6.59
N TRP A 348 17.41 11.22 6.18
CA TRP A 348 16.99 11.50 4.81
C TRP A 348 16.23 12.83 4.76
N LEU A 349 16.76 13.79 4.01
CA LEU A 349 16.16 15.11 3.82
C LEU A 349 15.92 15.35 2.34
N GLU A 350 14.66 15.48 1.93
CA GLU A 350 14.31 15.76 0.54
C GLU A 350 13.61 17.13 0.42
N LYS A 351 14.17 18.00 -0.45
CA LYS A 351 13.72 19.39 -0.66
C LYS A 351 13.73 20.22 0.62
N ILE A 352 14.86 20.20 1.31
CA ILE A 352 15.11 20.94 2.54
C ILE A 352 16.47 21.63 2.41
N THR A 353 16.57 22.88 2.88
CA THR A 353 17.73 23.77 2.73
C THR A 353 18.23 24.31 4.04
#